data_AF-A0ABD1VPQ7-F1
#
_entry.id   AF-A0ABD1VPQ7-F1
#
_cell.length_a   1.000
_cell.length_b   1.000
_cell.length_c   1.000
_cell.angle_alpha   90.00
_cell.angle_beta   90.00
_cell.angle_gamma   90.00
#
_symmetry.space_group_name_H-M   'P 1'
#
loop_
_entity.id
_entity.type
_entity.pdbx_description
1 polymer ?
#
loop_
_entity_poly.entity_id
_entity_poly.type
_entity_poly.pdbx_seq_one_letter_code
_entity_poly.pdbx_strand_id
1 'polypeptide(L)'
;MNGTVTSHLRSLHNTKSKQSPTITNGDIELNKYRDFADMKKRPSDSAESIRFSINGLFENAYFMKWTAGDLLGVVSHHPIPCVFAASLLFFMAVEYTLYMVPPTSPPFDMGFIATVSLHRLLESRPALNTLLAGLNTVFVGMQTAYILWTWLIEGRPRATISALFMFTCRGILGYATQLPLPEGFLGSGVDFPVGNVSFFLFYSGHVAASIIASLDMKRMQRWELAYTFDTLNVLQVVRLLSTRGHYTIDLAVGIGAGVLFDSLAGTYEDRKKREDCNH
;
A
#
# COMPACT_ATOMS: atom_id res chain seq x y z
N MET A 1 -29.33 38.11 43.25
CA MET A 1 -30.11 37.19 44.11
C MET A 1 -29.80 35.78 43.62
N ASN A 2 -28.77 35.15 44.19
CA ASN A 2 -28.85 34.21 45.33
C ASN A 2 -29.55 32.91 44.91
N GLY A 3 -28.97 31.71 44.96
CA GLY A 3 -27.70 31.27 45.51
C GLY A 3 -27.67 29.72 45.64
N THR A 4 -26.45 29.17 45.49
CA THR A 4 -25.80 28.19 46.42
C THR A 4 -26.43 26.80 46.64
N VAL A 5 -25.79 25.70 46.20
CA VAL A 5 -24.63 24.94 46.78
C VAL A 5 -25.04 23.86 47.79
N THR A 6 -24.56 22.62 47.57
CA THR A 6 -23.89 21.68 48.52
C THR A 6 -23.74 20.32 47.80
N SER A 7 -22.58 19.80 47.42
CA SER A 7 -21.42 19.26 48.18
C SER A 7 -21.74 18.07 49.08
N HIS A 8 -21.21 16.89 48.75
CA HIS A 8 -20.70 15.95 49.76
C HIS A 8 -19.49 15.15 49.25
N LEU A 9 -18.47 15.16 50.11
CA LEU A 9 -17.14 14.58 50.05
C LEU A 9 -17.08 13.22 50.78
N ARG A 10 -15.93 12.54 50.58
CA ARG A 10 -15.22 11.56 51.46
C ARG A 10 -15.51 10.09 51.12
N SER A 11 -14.56 9.16 50.94
CA SER A 11 -13.26 8.84 51.60
C SER A 11 -12.39 8.01 50.61
N LEU A 12 -11.09 8.22 50.35
CA LEU A 12 -9.84 8.06 51.13
C LEU A 12 -9.43 6.64 51.58
N HIS A 13 -8.13 6.37 51.41
CA HIS A 13 -7.25 5.21 51.71
C HIS A 13 -7.16 4.10 50.64
N ASN A 14 -5.99 3.53 50.27
CA ASN A 14 -4.69 3.52 50.94
C ASN A 14 -3.52 3.27 49.96
N THR A 15 -2.40 3.92 50.26
CA THR A 15 -1.04 3.84 49.72
C THR A 15 -0.36 2.46 49.85
N LYS A 16 0.58 2.15 48.94
CA LYS A 16 1.93 1.67 49.31
C LYS A 16 2.95 1.90 48.19
N SER A 17 4.07 2.50 48.56
CA SER A 17 5.20 2.89 47.73
C SER A 17 6.43 2.03 48.03
N LYS A 18 7.38 2.04 47.08
CA LYS A 18 8.84 1.86 47.18
C LYS A 18 9.38 0.57 47.83
N GLN A 19 10.28 -0.11 47.11
CA GLN A 19 11.73 -0.04 47.36
C GLN A 19 12.55 -0.82 46.32
N SER A 20 13.70 -0.25 45.97
CA SER A 20 14.83 -0.86 45.28
C SER A 20 16.02 -0.83 46.24
N PRO A 21 16.96 -1.80 46.19
CA PRO A 21 18.36 -1.42 46.31
C PRO A 21 19.34 -2.21 45.41
N THR A 22 20.19 -1.45 44.72
CA THR A 22 21.66 -1.47 44.57
C THR A 22 22.50 -2.76 44.77
N ILE A 23 23.12 -3.18 43.64
CA ILE A 23 24.53 -3.59 43.33
C ILE A 23 25.54 -3.92 44.45
N THR A 24 26.25 -5.07 44.32
CA THR A 24 27.72 -5.22 44.49
C THR A 24 28.30 -6.38 43.64
N ASN A 25 29.54 -6.19 43.14
CA ASN A 25 30.32 -6.99 42.20
C ASN A 25 31.16 -8.14 42.84
N GLY A 26 31.59 -9.12 42.03
CA GLY A 26 32.98 -9.66 42.09
C GLY A 26 33.21 -11.19 42.07
N ASP A 27 33.60 -11.72 40.90
CA ASP A 27 34.69 -12.68 40.59
C ASP A 27 34.63 -14.18 41.04
N ILE A 28 34.54 -15.20 40.15
CA ILE A 28 35.60 -15.89 39.32
C ILE A 28 36.54 -16.73 40.24
N GLU A 29 36.86 -18.04 40.11
CA GLU A 29 36.99 -19.00 38.99
C GLU A 29 37.12 -20.48 39.48
N LEU A 30 37.00 -21.39 38.50
CA LEU A 30 37.39 -22.82 38.34
C LEU A 30 38.36 -23.54 39.31
N ASN A 31 38.08 -24.85 39.48
CA ASN A 31 38.92 -26.08 39.29
C ASN A 31 38.59 -27.15 40.37
N LYS A 32 38.56 -28.48 40.18
CA LYS A 32 39.00 -29.39 39.12
C LYS A 32 38.58 -30.83 39.51
N TYR A 33 38.09 -31.58 38.52
CA TYR A 33 38.19 -33.05 38.31
C TYR A 33 38.65 -33.98 39.45
N ARG A 34 37.77 -34.95 39.81
CA ARG A 34 37.94 -36.42 39.74
C ARG A 34 36.95 -37.10 40.70
N ASP A 35 36.02 -37.92 40.20
CA ASP A 35 36.17 -39.38 40.30
C ASP A 35 35.16 -40.14 39.44
N PHE A 36 35.63 -41.24 38.88
CA PHE A 36 34.91 -42.16 38.00
C PHE A 36 34.40 -43.35 38.82
N ALA A 37 33.29 -43.95 38.34
CA ALA A 37 32.63 -45.18 38.82
C ALA A 37 31.89 -45.02 40.16
N ASP A 38 30.58 -45.21 40.26
CA ASP A 38 29.86 -46.43 39.88
C ASP A 38 28.33 -46.14 39.83
N MET A 39 27.61 -47.09 39.23
CA MET A 39 26.18 -47.40 39.40
C MET A 39 25.13 -46.85 38.40
N LYS A 40 24.81 -47.75 37.46
CA LYS A 40 23.45 -48.21 37.05
C LYS A 40 22.56 -47.33 36.15
N LYS A 41 22.51 -47.77 34.88
CA LYS A 41 21.36 -47.93 33.93
C LYS A 41 20.13 -47.03 34.11
N ARG A 42 19.78 -46.28 33.05
CA ARG A 42 18.40 -46.18 32.52
C ARG A 42 18.37 -46.05 30.98
N PRO A 43 17.35 -46.62 30.30
CA PRO A 43 17.22 -46.61 28.85
C PRO A 43 16.60 -45.31 28.32
N SER A 44 17.02 -44.88 27.13
CA SER A 44 16.26 -44.17 26.09
C SER A 44 15.25 -43.05 26.49
N ASP A 45 15.70 -41.92 27.04
CA ASP A 45 14.84 -40.72 27.24
C ASP A 45 14.95 -39.67 26.09
N SER A 46 15.77 -39.93 25.08
CA SER A 46 16.01 -38.96 23.98
C SER A 46 14.95 -38.98 22.87
N ALA A 47 14.30 -40.13 22.62
CA ALA A 47 13.27 -40.24 21.60
C ALA A 47 11.89 -39.74 22.08
N GLU A 48 11.58 -39.91 23.37
CA GLU A 48 10.32 -39.42 23.96
C GLU A 48 10.32 -37.91 24.17
N SER A 49 11.43 -37.30 24.61
CA SER A 49 11.49 -35.84 24.78
C SER A 49 11.40 -35.08 23.45
N ILE A 50 11.94 -35.63 22.36
CA ILE A 50 11.80 -35.06 21.01
C ILE A 50 10.36 -35.24 20.48
N ARG A 51 9.73 -36.40 20.70
CA ARG A 51 8.31 -36.62 20.33
C ARG A 51 7.35 -35.74 21.13
N PHE A 52 7.62 -35.52 22.41
CA PHE A 52 6.81 -34.67 23.28
C PHE A 52 6.90 -33.18 22.88
N SER A 53 8.08 -32.73 22.47
CA SER A 53 8.30 -31.35 21.99
C SER A 53 7.61 -31.07 20.65
N ILE A 54 7.58 -32.04 19.73
CA ILE A 54 6.87 -31.91 18.45
C ILE A 54 5.35 -31.92 18.68
N ASN A 55 4.83 -32.82 19.53
CA ASN A 55 3.40 -32.88 19.82
C ASN A 55 2.87 -31.62 20.52
N GLY A 56 3.63 -31.06 21.48
CA GLY A 56 3.25 -29.83 22.17
C GLY A 56 3.31 -28.56 21.31
N LEU A 57 4.13 -28.56 20.24
CA LEU A 57 4.21 -27.46 19.27
C LEU A 57 3.00 -27.44 18.33
N PHE A 58 2.50 -28.61 17.95
CA PHE A 58 1.29 -28.74 17.11
C PHE A 58 0.00 -28.63 17.94
N GLU A 59 -0.05 -29.06 19.21
CA GLU A 59 -1.24 -28.95 20.08
C GLU A 59 -1.67 -27.50 20.36
N ASN A 60 -0.75 -26.54 20.33
CA ASN A 60 -1.03 -25.13 20.59
C ASN A 60 -1.16 -24.28 19.31
N ALA A 61 -1.12 -24.91 18.13
CA ALA A 61 -1.25 -24.17 16.89
C ALA A 61 -2.68 -23.63 16.73
N TYR A 62 -2.80 -22.32 16.47
CA TYR A 62 -4.09 -21.62 16.40
C TYR A 62 -5.09 -22.27 15.42
N PHE A 63 -4.59 -22.86 14.33
CA PHE A 63 -5.40 -23.54 13.31
C PHE A 63 -5.99 -24.89 13.77
N MET A 64 -5.43 -25.54 14.80
CA MET A 64 -6.00 -26.78 15.37
C MET A 64 -7.29 -26.51 16.13
N LYS A 65 -7.55 -25.25 16.50
CA LYS A 65 -8.79 -24.81 17.17
C LYS A 65 -9.89 -24.43 16.17
N TRP A 66 -9.60 -24.46 14.87
CA TRP A 66 -10.57 -24.06 13.85
C TRP A 66 -11.57 -25.18 13.61
N THR A 67 -12.85 -24.83 13.71
CA THR A 67 -13.95 -25.71 13.32
C THR A 67 -14.33 -25.47 11.86
N ALA A 68 -15.07 -26.41 11.26
CA ALA A 68 -15.63 -26.21 9.92
C ALA A 68 -16.52 -24.95 9.85
N GLY A 69 -17.17 -24.58 10.96
CA GLY A 69 -17.94 -23.35 11.10
C GLY A 69 -17.07 -22.10 11.04
N ASP A 70 -15.87 -22.12 11.62
CA ASP A 70 -14.92 -21.00 11.54
C ASP A 70 -14.39 -20.83 10.12
N LEU A 71 -14.13 -21.92 9.40
CA LEU A 71 -13.68 -21.89 8.01
C LEU A 71 -14.73 -21.27 7.07
N LEU A 72 -15.99 -21.73 7.19
CA LEU A 72 -17.14 -21.17 6.48
C LEU A 72 -17.42 -19.71 6.89
N GLY A 73 -17.21 -19.40 8.17
CA GLY A 73 -17.29 -18.06 8.72
C GLY A 73 -16.28 -17.11 8.07
N VAL A 74 -15.02 -17.52 7.92
CA VAL A 74 -13.97 -16.74 7.26
C VAL A 74 -14.30 -16.48 5.79
N VAL A 75 -14.75 -17.49 5.04
CA VAL A 75 -15.14 -17.31 3.64
C VAL A 75 -16.31 -16.32 3.48
N SER A 76 -17.28 -16.38 4.39
CA SER A 76 -18.49 -15.54 4.32
C SER A 76 -18.26 -14.11 4.80
N HIS A 77 -17.44 -13.91 5.84
CA HIS A 77 -17.23 -12.59 6.46
C HIS A 77 -15.97 -11.89 5.96
N HIS A 78 -15.01 -12.63 5.42
CA HIS A 78 -13.74 -12.11 4.89
C HIS A 78 -13.48 -12.62 3.47
N PRO A 79 -14.40 -12.37 2.50
CA PRO A 79 -14.26 -12.88 1.14
C PRO A 79 -13.02 -12.31 0.43
N ILE A 80 -12.61 -11.08 0.74
CA ILE A 80 -11.44 -10.43 0.13
C ILE A 80 -10.15 -11.21 0.44
N PRO A 81 -9.74 -11.43 1.71
CA PRO A 81 -8.60 -12.29 2.03
C PRO A 81 -8.65 -13.67 1.39
N CYS A 82 -9.83 -14.31 1.32
CA CYS A 82 -9.99 -15.61 0.68
C CYS A 82 -9.71 -15.57 -0.83
N VAL A 83 -10.22 -14.56 -1.53
CA VAL A 83 -9.93 -14.36 -2.96
C VAL A 83 -8.44 -14.10 -3.18
N PHE A 84 -7.80 -13.31 -2.32
CA PHE A 84 -6.35 -13.09 -2.37
C PHE A 84 -5.55 -14.38 -2.12
N ALA A 85 -5.95 -15.19 -1.14
CA ALA A 85 -5.30 -16.48 -0.86
C ALA A 85 -5.44 -17.45 -2.04
N ALA A 86 -6.65 -17.56 -2.61
CA ALA A 86 -6.88 -18.38 -3.80
C ALA A 86 -6.06 -17.88 -5.01
N SER A 87 -6.01 -16.56 -5.21
CA SER A 87 -5.22 -15.93 -6.29
C SER A 87 -3.73 -16.17 -6.09
N LEU A 88 -3.23 -16.06 -4.86
CA LEU A 88 -1.83 -16.34 -4.53
C LEU A 88 -1.46 -17.78 -4.88
N LEU A 89 -2.27 -18.76 -4.46
CA LEU A 89 -2.03 -20.17 -4.77
C LEU A 89 -2.06 -20.43 -6.28
N PHE A 90 -3.01 -19.80 -6.99
CA PHE A 90 -3.06 -19.86 -8.44
C PHE A 90 -1.79 -19.29 -9.09
N PHE A 91 -1.36 -18.09 -8.70
CA PHE A 91 -0.17 -17.46 -9.26
C PHE A 91 1.12 -18.19 -8.90
N MET A 92 1.23 -18.79 -7.71
CA MET A 92 2.35 -19.68 -7.38
C MET A 92 2.41 -20.88 -8.33
N ALA A 93 1.27 -21.49 -8.65
CA ALA A 93 1.24 -22.59 -9.62
C ALA A 93 1.60 -22.13 -11.04
N VAL A 94 1.10 -20.96 -11.46
CA VAL A 94 1.39 -20.38 -12.78
C VAL A 94 2.86 -19.95 -12.89
N GLU A 95 3.47 -19.40 -11.83
CA GLU A 95 4.87 -18.94 -11.80
C GLU A 95 5.84 -20.05 -12.21
N TYR A 96 5.62 -21.29 -11.76
CA TYR A 96 6.42 -22.46 -12.17
C TYR A 96 6.27 -22.84 -13.66
N THR A 97 5.31 -22.27 -14.36
CA THR A 97 5.01 -22.54 -15.78
C THR A 97 5.24 -21.33 -16.68
N LEU A 98 5.61 -20.17 -16.14
CA LEU A 98 5.85 -18.97 -16.92
C LEU A 98 7.25 -19.00 -17.55
N TYR A 99 7.29 -18.90 -18.88
CA TYR A 99 8.53 -18.66 -19.60
C TYR A 99 8.99 -17.22 -19.37
N MET A 100 10.26 -17.06 -18.98
CA MET A 100 10.87 -15.74 -18.88
C MET A 100 10.96 -15.08 -20.26
N VAL A 101 10.62 -13.80 -20.33
CA VAL A 101 10.82 -12.99 -21.53
C VAL A 101 12.32 -12.86 -21.77
N PRO A 102 12.83 -13.18 -22.99
CA PRO A 102 14.25 -13.05 -23.29
C PRO A 102 14.75 -11.62 -23.11
N PRO A 103 16.01 -11.41 -22.70
CA PRO A 103 16.56 -10.06 -22.45
C PRO A 103 16.64 -9.18 -23.70
N THR A 104 16.56 -9.78 -24.89
CA THR A 104 16.54 -9.06 -26.19
C THR A 104 15.14 -8.69 -26.67
N SER A 105 14.10 -9.17 -25.99
CA SER A 105 12.71 -8.90 -26.35
C SER A 105 12.17 -7.68 -25.60
N PRO A 106 11.23 -6.92 -26.19
CA PRO A 106 10.57 -5.84 -25.46
C PRO A 106 9.80 -6.39 -24.24
N PRO A 107 9.58 -5.58 -23.20
CA PRO A 107 8.81 -6.01 -22.03
C PRO A 107 7.41 -6.48 -22.43
N PHE A 108 7.01 -7.63 -21.89
CA PHE A 108 5.65 -8.14 -22.08
C PHE A 108 4.67 -7.36 -21.21
N ASP A 109 3.58 -6.88 -21.80
CA ASP A 109 2.53 -6.16 -21.11
C ASP A 109 1.14 -6.64 -21.53
N MET A 110 0.37 -7.16 -20.58
CA MET A 110 -0.95 -7.72 -20.85
C MET A 110 -1.99 -6.64 -21.21
N GLY A 111 -1.89 -5.44 -20.64
CA GLY A 111 -2.78 -4.32 -20.96
C GLY A 111 -2.57 -3.82 -22.39
N PHE A 112 -1.34 -3.88 -22.90
CA PHE A 112 -1.04 -3.62 -24.30
C PHE A 112 -1.71 -4.62 -25.25
N ILE A 113 -1.70 -5.90 -24.89
CA ILE A 113 -2.40 -6.95 -25.66
C ILE A 113 -3.90 -6.69 -25.63
N ALA A 114 -4.46 -6.43 -24.45
CA ALA A 114 -5.88 -6.16 -24.26
C ALA A 114 -6.37 -4.94 -25.05
N THR A 115 -5.50 -3.94 -25.25
CA THR A 115 -5.84 -2.69 -25.96
C THR A 115 -5.39 -2.64 -27.41
N VAL A 116 -4.89 -3.74 -28.01
CA VAL A 116 -4.41 -3.77 -29.42
C VAL A 116 -5.42 -3.21 -30.42
N SER A 117 -6.70 -3.56 -30.29
CA SER A 117 -7.73 -3.09 -31.23
C SER A 117 -7.92 -1.57 -31.16
N LEU A 118 -7.92 -1.03 -29.94
CA LEU A 118 -8.04 0.42 -29.74
C LEU A 118 -6.76 1.14 -30.17
N HIS A 119 -5.59 0.55 -29.90
CA HIS A 119 -4.31 1.05 -30.39
C HIS A 119 -4.29 1.24 -31.91
N ARG A 120 -4.67 0.20 -32.67
CA ARG A 120 -4.78 0.27 -34.14
C ARG A 120 -5.77 1.32 -34.61
N LEU A 121 -6.90 1.47 -33.91
CA LEU A 121 -7.88 2.51 -34.22
C LEU A 121 -7.29 3.92 -34.06
N LEU A 122 -6.59 4.18 -32.95
CA LEU A 122 -5.96 5.47 -32.67
C LEU A 122 -4.81 5.77 -33.64
N GLU A 123 -4.02 4.75 -33.98
CA GLU A 123 -2.96 4.84 -34.99
C GLU A 123 -3.53 5.22 -36.37
N SER A 124 -4.63 4.58 -36.79
CA SER A 124 -5.29 4.86 -38.06
C SER A 124 -6.01 6.22 -38.11
N ARG A 125 -6.24 6.87 -36.96
CA ARG A 125 -7.00 8.12 -36.84
C ARG A 125 -6.26 9.14 -35.94
N PRO A 126 -5.21 9.81 -36.43
CA PRO A 126 -4.40 10.74 -35.64
C PRO A 126 -5.19 11.91 -35.01
N ALA A 127 -6.24 12.37 -35.70
CA ALA A 127 -7.13 13.42 -35.18
C ALA A 127 -7.89 12.95 -33.92
N LEU A 128 -8.35 11.69 -33.89
CA LEU A 128 -8.98 11.10 -32.72
C LEU A 128 -7.99 10.97 -31.55
N ASN A 129 -6.77 10.50 -31.82
CA ASN A 129 -5.71 10.45 -30.80
C ASN A 129 -5.44 11.83 -30.20
N THR A 130 -5.36 12.86 -31.05
CA THR A 130 -5.12 14.24 -30.63
C THR A 130 -6.27 14.81 -29.81
N LEU A 131 -7.51 14.52 -30.18
CA LEU A 131 -8.68 14.91 -29.39
C LEU A 131 -8.65 14.25 -28.00
N LEU A 132 -8.43 12.94 -27.94
CA LEU A 132 -8.35 12.20 -26.68
C LEU A 132 -7.15 12.65 -25.82
N ALA A 133 -6.03 13.02 -26.44
CA ALA A 133 -4.89 13.65 -25.78
C ALA A 133 -5.30 14.98 -25.13
N GLY A 134 -5.98 15.84 -25.86
CA GLY A 134 -6.51 17.10 -25.35
C GLY A 134 -7.46 16.90 -24.16
N LEU A 135 -8.38 15.93 -24.25
CA LEU A 135 -9.30 15.62 -23.15
C LEU A 135 -8.56 15.11 -21.90
N ASN A 136 -7.55 14.24 -22.06
CA ASN A 136 -6.69 13.83 -20.95
C ASN A 136 -5.98 15.04 -20.33
N THR A 137 -5.41 15.93 -21.14
CA THR A 137 -4.72 17.13 -20.65
C THR A 137 -5.66 18.04 -19.87
N VAL A 138 -6.90 18.23 -20.35
CA VAL A 138 -7.94 18.97 -19.60
C VAL A 138 -8.22 18.30 -18.27
N PHE A 139 -8.38 16.98 -18.24
CA PHE A 139 -8.65 16.24 -17.00
C PHE A 139 -7.50 16.36 -15.99
N VAL A 140 -6.25 16.32 -16.45
CA VAL A 140 -5.06 16.55 -15.60
C VAL A 140 -5.05 17.98 -15.06
N GLY A 141 -5.44 18.95 -15.87
CA GLY A 141 -5.67 20.32 -15.43
C GLY A 141 -6.72 20.40 -14.34
N MET A 142 -7.84 19.68 -14.48
CA MET A 142 -8.89 19.60 -13.46
C MET A 142 -8.39 18.98 -12.15
N GLN A 143 -7.58 17.91 -12.20
CA GLN A 143 -6.96 17.30 -11.02
C GLN A 143 -6.10 18.31 -10.26
N THR A 144 -5.23 19.01 -11.00
CA THR A 144 -4.32 20.01 -10.44
C THR A 144 -5.11 21.17 -9.83
N ALA A 145 -6.09 21.68 -10.55
CA ALA A 145 -6.96 22.77 -10.09
C ALA A 145 -7.72 22.37 -8.83
N TYR A 146 -8.28 21.16 -8.76
CA TYR A 146 -8.98 20.67 -7.58
C TYR A 146 -8.03 20.58 -6.37
N ILE A 147 -6.88 19.94 -6.52
CA ILE A 147 -5.92 19.76 -5.43
C ILE A 147 -5.48 21.13 -4.88
N LEU A 148 -5.14 22.08 -5.75
CA LEU A 148 -4.77 23.43 -5.32
C LEU A 148 -5.95 24.19 -4.70
N TRP A 149 -7.16 24.05 -5.24
CA TRP A 149 -8.37 24.66 -4.70
C TRP A 149 -8.65 24.20 -3.27
N THR A 150 -8.58 22.89 -3.01
CA THR A 150 -8.84 22.35 -1.66
C THR A 150 -7.87 22.88 -0.62
N TRP A 151 -6.62 23.16 -1.00
CA TRP A 151 -5.66 23.79 -0.10
C TRP A 151 -5.84 25.30 0.03
N LEU A 152 -5.84 26.03 -1.09
CA LEU A 152 -5.80 27.49 -1.09
C LEU A 152 -7.11 28.13 -0.67
N ILE A 153 -8.25 27.50 -0.99
CA ILE A 153 -9.58 28.07 -0.76
C ILE A 153 -10.28 27.38 0.40
N GLU A 154 -10.23 26.05 0.47
CA GLU A 154 -10.92 25.32 1.54
C GLU A 154 -10.04 25.11 2.78
N GLY A 155 -8.75 25.44 2.71
CA GLY A 155 -7.82 25.28 3.84
C GLY A 155 -7.55 23.83 4.23
N ARG A 156 -7.77 22.87 3.32
CA ARG A 156 -7.60 21.42 3.54
C ARG A 156 -6.32 20.92 2.84
N PRO A 157 -5.17 20.86 3.52
CA PRO A 157 -3.89 20.60 2.84
C PRO A 157 -3.67 19.14 2.47
N ARG A 158 -4.49 18.19 2.96
CA ARG A 158 -4.27 16.74 2.81
C ARG A 158 -4.01 16.31 1.38
N ALA A 159 -4.87 16.72 0.45
CA ALA A 159 -4.73 16.36 -0.97
C ALA A 159 -3.42 16.90 -1.56
N THR A 160 -3.01 18.11 -1.18
CA THR A 160 -1.75 18.73 -1.59
C THR A 160 -0.53 18.02 -1.00
N ILE A 161 -0.55 17.69 0.29
CA ILE A 161 0.53 16.91 0.94
C ILE A 161 0.67 15.54 0.27
N SER A 162 -0.46 14.88 0.00
CA SER A 162 -0.49 13.60 -0.72
C SER A 162 0.16 13.72 -2.10
N ALA A 163 -0.21 14.76 -2.85
CA ALA A 163 0.36 15.03 -4.17
C ALA A 163 1.87 15.32 -4.11
N LEU A 164 2.33 16.07 -3.11
CA LEU A 164 3.76 16.34 -2.90
C LEU A 164 4.54 15.06 -2.62
N PHE A 165 4.07 14.21 -1.71
CA PHE A 165 4.71 12.92 -1.44
C PHE A 165 4.73 12.04 -2.68
N MET A 166 3.58 11.93 -3.37
CA MET A 166 3.43 11.13 -4.58
C MET A 166 4.38 11.57 -5.69
N PHE A 167 4.37 12.85 -6.08
CA PHE A 167 5.22 13.34 -7.18
C PHE A 167 6.71 13.31 -6.82
N THR A 168 7.07 13.53 -5.55
CA THR A 168 8.47 13.41 -5.09
C THR A 168 8.95 11.97 -5.21
N CYS A 169 8.18 11.00 -4.69
CA CYS A 169 8.52 9.59 -4.78
C CYS A 169 8.53 9.08 -6.22
N ARG A 170 7.57 9.52 -7.05
CA ARG A 170 7.57 9.25 -8.50
C ARG A 170 8.84 9.78 -9.17
N GLY A 171 9.28 10.99 -8.81
CA GLY A 171 10.54 11.57 -9.30
C GLY A 171 11.76 10.70 -8.97
N ILE A 172 11.87 10.29 -7.70
CA ILE A 172 12.98 9.45 -7.21
C ILE A 172 12.96 8.07 -7.88
N LEU A 173 11.82 7.39 -7.88
CA LEU A 173 11.69 6.04 -8.43
C LEU A 173 11.87 6.01 -9.95
N GLY A 174 11.32 7.00 -10.66
CA GLY A 174 11.53 7.15 -12.10
C GLY A 174 12.99 7.43 -12.48
N TYR A 175 13.72 8.17 -11.64
CA TYR A 175 15.16 8.33 -11.85
C TYR A 175 15.93 7.04 -11.53
N ALA A 176 15.57 6.34 -10.46
CA ALA A 176 16.22 5.10 -10.04
C ALA A 176 15.91 3.91 -10.97
N THR A 177 14.77 3.93 -11.68
CA THR A 177 14.35 2.85 -12.56
C THR A 177 13.56 3.42 -13.74
N GLN A 178 14.16 3.35 -14.92
CA GLN A 178 13.56 3.81 -16.17
C GLN A 178 13.09 2.61 -16.98
N LEU A 179 11.81 2.61 -17.36
CA LEU A 179 11.27 1.66 -18.32
C LEU A 179 11.50 2.16 -19.75
N PRO A 180 11.84 1.29 -20.71
CA PRO A 180 12.01 1.70 -22.09
C PRO A 180 10.68 2.17 -22.67
N LEU A 181 10.72 3.18 -23.52
CA LEU A 181 9.53 3.64 -24.25
C LEU A 181 8.99 2.47 -25.11
N PRO A 182 7.71 2.09 -24.97
CA PRO A 182 7.15 0.99 -25.76
C PRO A 182 7.20 1.26 -27.27
N GLU A 183 7.44 0.20 -28.04
CA GLU A 183 7.33 0.26 -29.50
C GLU A 183 5.89 0.61 -29.91
N GLY A 184 5.77 1.53 -30.87
CA GLY A 184 4.47 2.03 -31.33
C GLY A 184 3.85 3.12 -30.45
N PHE A 185 4.61 3.77 -29.56
CA PHE A 185 4.09 4.89 -28.77
C PHE A 185 3.43 5.98 -29.65
N LEU A 186 2.16 6.28 -29.39
CA LEU A 186 1.35 7.27 -30.11
C LEU A 186 1.29 8.60 -29.34
N GLY A 187 2.36 9.38 -29.42
CA GLY A 187 2.40 10.72 -28.84
C GLY A 187 1.55 11.74 -29.59
N SER A 188 1.06 12.76 -28.88
CA SER A 188 0.43 13.95 -29.45
C SER A 188 1.09 15.23 -28.91
N GLY A 189 1.18 16.28 -29.74
CA GLY A 189 1.74 17.57 -29.31
C GLY A 189 0.91 18.30 -28.24
N VAL A 190 -0.29 17.81 -27.93
CA VAL A 190 -1.16 18.32 -26.87
C VAL A 190 -1.16 17.44 -25.61
N ASP A 191 -0.39 16.35 -25.60
CA ASP A 191 -0.20 15.54 -24.39
C ASP A 191 0.56 16.34 -23.35
N PHE A 192 0.08 16.32 -22.09
CA PHE A 192 0.80 16.93 -20.98
C PHE A 192 1.46 15.87 -20.09
N PRO A 193 2.78 15.98 -19.81
CA PRO A 193 3.71 17.05 -20.23
C PRO A 193 4.05 17.01 -21.73
N VAL A 194 4.20 18.21 -22.34
CA VAL A 194 4.42 18.38 -23.79
C VAL A 194 5.84 17.96 -24.18
N GLY A 195 5.95 17.13 -25.21
CA GLY A 195 7.22 16.61 -25.75
C GLY A 195 7.74 15.36 -25.03
N ASN A 196 8.80 14.74 -25.56
CA ASN A 196 9.48 13.58 -24.97
C ASN A 196 10.17 13.88 -23.62
N VAL A 197 9.80 14.96 -22.94
CA VAL A 197 10.61 15.60 -21.91
C VAL A 197 10.68 14.77 -20.64
N SER A 198 9.73 13.87 -20.34
CA SER A 198 9.89 12.92 -19.24
C SER A 198 8.86 11.79 -19.29
N PHE A 199 8.93 10.95 -20.33
CA PHE A 199 8.31 9.62 -20.29
C PHE A 199 8.95 8.69 -19.23
N PHE A 200 9.97 9.18 -18.52
CA PHE A 200 10.87 8.44 -17.63
C PHE A 200 10.37 8.20 -16.21
N LEU A 201 9.24 8.79 -15.77
CA LEU A 201 8.84 8.70 -14.37
C LEU A 201 7.87 7.55 -14.10
N PHE A 202 8.41 6.41 -13.67
CA PHE A 202 7.67 5.35 -13.00
C PHE A 202 7.22 5.81 -11.61
N TYR A 203 5.98 5.60 -11.17
CA TYR A 203 4.76 5.03 -11.76
C TYR A 203 3.82 6.15 -12.27
N SER A 204 2.65 5.86 -12.86
CA SER A 204 1.73 6.87 -13.43
C SER A 204 1.18 7.89 -12.43
N GLY A 205 1.57 9.16 -12.61
CA GLY A 205 1.26 10.28 -11.73
C GLY A 205 -0.12 10.86 -12.00
N HIS A 206 -0.61 10.79 -13.24
CA HIS A 206 -1.97 11.22 -13.55
C HIS A 206 -3.01 10.31 -12.88
N VAL A 207 -2.79 8.99 -12.93
CA VAL A 207 -3.65 8.02 -12.26
C VAL A 207 -3.60 8.24 -10.75
N ALA A 208 -2.40 8.41 -10.18
CA ALA A 208 -2.23 8.64 -8.75
C ALA A 208 -2.88 9.96 -8.29
N ALA A 209 -2.70 11.06 -9.02
CA ALA A 209 -3.30 12.36 -8.70
C ALA A 209 -4.83 12.32 -8.77
N SER A 210 -5.39 11.62 -9.76
CA SER A 210 -6.83 11.42 -9.88
C SER A 210 -7.40 10.62 -8.70
N ILE A 211 -6.70 9.57 -8.25
CA ILE A 211 -7.07 8.80 -7.04
C ILE A 211 -7.04 9.69 -5.79
N ILE A 212 -5.98 10.50 -5.61
CA ILE A 212 -5.88 11.44 -4.48
C ILE A 212 -7.07 12.41 -4.48
N ALA A 213 -7.38 13.01 -5.63
CA ALA A 213 -8.51 13.94 -5.76
C ALA A 213 -9.85 13.24 -5.46
N SER A 214 -10.09 12.06 -6.03
CA SER A 214 -11.32 11.28 -5.81
C SER A 214 -11.48 10.85 -4.34
N LEU A 215 -10.42 10.37 -3.69
CA LEU A 215 -10.45 10.02 -2.27
C LEU A 215 -10.78 11.23 -1.40
N ASP A 216 -10.21 12.40 -1.72
CA ASP A 216 -10.54 13.63 -1.02
C ASP A 216 -12.02 14.03 -1.20
N MET A 217 -12.53 13.95 -2.43
CA MET A 217 -13.95 14.23 -2.72
C MET A 217 -14.89 13.30 -1.96
N LYS A 218 -14.57 12.00 -1.91
CA LYS A 218 -15.34 10.99 -1.15
C LYS A 218 -15.36 11.30 0.34
N ARG A 219 -14.22 11.71 0.91
CA ARG A 219 -14.17 12.17 2.32
C ARG A 219 -15.08 13.36 2.59
N MET A 220 -15.19 14.28 1.63
CA MET A 220 -16.08 15.44 1.72
C MET A 220 -17.51 15.15 1.27
N GLN A 221 -17.87 13.88 1.05
CA GLN A 221 -19.20 13.46 0.59
C GLN A 221 -19.61 14.07 -0.76
N ARG A 222 -18.65 14.47 -1.60
CA ARG A 222 -18.85 14.98 -2.97
C ARG A 222 -18.87 13.81 -3.97
N TRP A 223 -19.79 12.88 -3.76
CA TRP A 223 -19.82 11.59 -4.46
C TRP A 223 -19.91 11.71 -5.98
N GLU A 224 -20.78 12.60 -6.50
CA GLU A 224 -20.93 12.82 -7.94
C GLU A 224 -19.62 13.23 -8.63
N LEU A 225 -18.89 14.16 -8.00
CA LEU A 225 -17.60 14.61 -8.51
C LEU A 225 -16.55 13.50 -8.41
N ALA A 226 -16.56 12.75 -7.32
CA ALA A 226 -15.66 11.62 -7.14
C ALA A 226 -15.87 10.52 -8.20
N TYR A 227 -17.13 10.15 -8.45
CA TYR A 227 -17.47 9.16 -9.49
C TYR A 227 -17.13 9.65 -10.89
N THR A 228 -17.29 10.96 -11.14
CA THR A 228 -16.85 11.58 -12.40
C THR A 228 -15.34 11.44 -12.56
N PHE A 229 -14.56 11.76 -11.52
CA PHE A 229 -13.11 11.61 -11.53
C PHE A 229 -12.68 10.16 -11.69
N ASP A 230 -13.31 9.21 -11.00
CA ASP A 230 -13.03 7.78 -11.16
C ASP A 230 -13.29 7.31 -12.59
N THR A 231 -14.41 7.72 -13.19
CA THR A 231 -14.78 7.37 -14.57
C THR A 231 -13.78 7.94 -15.58
N LEU A 232 -13.45 9.22 -15.44
CA LEU A 232 -12.44 9.88 -16.29
C LEU A 232 -11.05 9.25 -16.09
N ASN A 233 -10.72 8.79 -14.88
CA ASN A 233 -9.48 8.07 -14.61
C ASN A 233 -9.42 6.71 -15.32
N VAL A 234 -10.53 5.96 -15.36
CA VAL A 234 -10.63 4.71 -16.12
C VAL A 234 -10.42 4.98 -17.62
N LEU A 235 -11.07 6.01 -18.17
CA LEU A 235 -10.86 6.41 -19.57
C LEU A 235 -9.41 6.81 -19.83
N GLN A 236 -8.80 7.53 -18.89
CA GLN A 236 -7.38 7.90 -18.94
C GLN A 236 -6.47 6.67 -18.93
N VAL A 237 -6.71 5.67 -18.06
CA VAL A 237 -5.98 4.39 -18.03
C VAL A 237 -6.10 3.67 -19.37
N VAL A 238 -7.32 3.54 -19.91
CA VAL A 238 -7.55 2.89 -21.21
C VAL A 238 -6.80 3.62 -22.32
N ARG A 239 -6.82 4.95 -22.35
CA ARG A 239 -6.07 5.73 -23.32
C ARG A 239 -4.56 5.49 -23.19
N LEU A 240 -4.01 5.60 -21.97
CA LEU A 240 -2.58 5.45 -21.72
C LEU A 240 -2.06 4.06 -22.12
N LEU A 241 -2.85 3.01 -21.89
CA LEU A 241 -2.53 1.67 -22.42
C LEU A 241 -2.62 1.63 -23.95
N SER A 242 -3.68 2.19 -24.52
CA SER A 242 -3.94 2.13 -25.97
C SER A 242 -2.94 2.95 -26.79
N THR A 243 -2.41 4.04 -26.25
CA THR A 243 -1.35 4.83 -26.91
C THR A 243 0.04 4.28 -26.63
N ARG A 244 0.14 3.18 -25.85
CA ARG A 244 1.40 2.63 -25.34
C ARG A 244 2.19 3.67 -24.52
N GLY A 245 1.46 4.55 -23.84
CA GLY A 245 1.99 5.64 -23.04
C GLY A 245 2.32 5.26 -21.60
N HIS A 246 1.88 4.10 -21.11
CA HIS A 246 2.27 3.56 -19.81
C HIS A 246 2.15 2.05 -19.82
N TYR A 247 3.07 1.36 -19.15
CA TYR A 247 2.90 -0.05 -18.88
C TYR A 247 1.76 -0.26 -17.86
N THR A 248 1.13 -1.42 -17.89
CA THR A 248 0.08 -1.83 -16.95
C THR A 248 0.56 -1.69 -15.50
N ILE A 249 1.83 -2.04 -15.24
CA ILE A 249 2.43 -1.92 -13.91
C ILE A 249 2.53 -0.45 -13.45
N ASP A 250 2.82 0.48 -14.35
CA ASP A 250 2.88 1.92 -14.03
C ASP A 250 1.53 2.42 -13.55
N LEU A 251 0.44 1.95 -14.16
CA LEU A 251 -0.92 2.35 -13.84
C LEU A 251 -1.36 1.72 -12.51
N ALA A 252 -1.07 0.43 -12.32
CA ALA A 252 -1.39 -0.29 -11.08
C ALA A 252 -0.66 0.31 -9.87
N VAL A 253 0.65 0.56 -10.00
CA VAL A 253 1.44 1.21 -8.95
C VAL A 253 1.00 2.66 -8.77
N GLY A 254 0.54 3.34 -9.83
CA GLY A 254 -0.08 4.67 -9.72
C GLY A 254 -1.32 4.69 -8.84
N ILE A 255 -2.23 3.71 -9.00
CA ILE A 255 -3.41 3.58 -8.12
C ILE A 255 -2.96 3.34 -6.68
N GLY A 256 -2.06 2.37 -6.47
CA GLY A 256 -1.55 2.03 -5.14
C GLY A 256 -0.86 3.21 -4.46
N ALA A 257 -0.06 3.97 -5.20
CA ALA A 257 0.60 5.17 -4.73
C ALA A 257 -0.41 6.25 -4.32
N GLY A 258 -1.45 6.50 -5.12
CA GLY A 258 -2.49 7.45 -4.76
C GLY A 258 -3.14 7.14 -3.41
N VAL A 259 -3.48 5.86 -3.18
CA VAL A 259 -4.03 5.39 -1.89
C VAL A 259 -3.00 5.50 -0.76
N LEU A 260 -1.77 5.04 -1.00
CA LEU A 260 -0.70 5.03 0.00
C LEU A 260 -0.38 6.45 0.48
N PHE A 261 -0.14 7.38 -0.45
CA PHE A 261 0.24 8.75 -0.11
C PHE A 261 -0.92 9.54 0.49
N ASP A 262 -2.17 9.26 0.11
CA ASP A 262 -3.34 9.80 0.79
C ASP A 262 -3.47 9.32 2.25
N SER A 263 -3.15 8.06 2.50
CA SER A 263 -3.09 7.50 3.86
C SER A 263 -1.96 8.13 4.67
N LEU A 264 -0.76 8.26 4.09
CA LEU A 264 0.41 8.85 4.76
C LEU A 264 0.18 10.33 5.09
N ALA A 265 -0.42 11.09 4.18
CA ALA A 265 -0.80 12.47 4.43
C ALA A 265 -1.83 12.59 5.56
N GLY A 266 -2.79 11.67 5.63
CA GLY A 266 -3.74 11.60 6.75
C GLY A 266 -3.04 11.41 8.09
N THR A 267 -2.14 10.42 8.19
CA THR A 267 -1.36 10.18 9.41
C THR A 267 -0.49 11.38 9.79
N TYR A 268 0.10 12.05 8.79
CA TYR A 268 0.90 13.26 9.01
C TYR A 268 0.07 14.40 9.61
N GLU A 269 -1.11 14.69 9.02
CA GLU A 269 -2.02 15.72 9.55
C GLU A 269 -2.51 15.40 10.95
N ASP A 270 -2.91 14.15 11.20
CA ASP A 270 -3.42 13.73 12.51
C ASP A 270 -2.36 13.84 13.59
N ARG A 271 -1.10 13.52 13.26
CA ARG A 271 0.02 13.72 14.19
C ARG A 271 0.24 15.20 14.48
N LYS A 272 0.22 16.05 13.44
CA LYS A 272 0.45 17.48 13.61
C LYS A 272 -0.62 18.16 14.46
N LYS A 273 -1.90 17.80 14.26
CA LYS A 273 -3.02 18.28 15.09
C LYS A 273 -2.86 17.90 16.57
N ARG A 274 -2.36 16.70 16.86
CA ARG A 274 -2.09 16.26 18.24
C ARG A 274 -0.96 17.02 18.89
N GLU A 275 0.10 17.34 18.14
CA GLU A 275 1.22 18.17 18.63
C GLU A 275 0.74 19.59 18.96
N ASP A 276 -0.12 20.18 18.13
CA ASP A 276 -0.61 21.54 18.32
C ASP A 276 -1.64 21.64 19.48
N CYS A 277 -2.41 20.59 19.79
CA CYS A 277 -3.32 20.56 20.95
C CYS A 277 -2.60 20.36 22.31
N ASN A 278 -1.35 19.92 22.29
CA ASN A 278 -0.56 19.68 23.51
C ASN A 278 0.28 20.90 23.93
N HIS A 279 0.17 22.02 23.21
CA HIS A 279 0.81 23.31 23.49
C HIS A 279 -0.24 24.38 23.81
#